data_AF-A0A1G6E0T1-F1
#
_entry.id   AF-A0A1G6E0T1-F1
#
_cell.length_a   1.000
_cell.length_b   1.000
_cell.length_c   1.000
_cell.angle_alpha   90.00
_cell.angle_beta   90.00
_cell.angle_gamma   90.00
#
_symmetry.space_group_name_H-M   'P 1'
#
loop_
_entity.id
_entity.type
_entity.pdbx_description
1 polymer ?
#
loop_
_entity_poly.entity_id
_entity_poly.type
_entity_poly.pdbx_seq_one_letter_code
_entity_poly.pdbx_strand_id
1 'polypeptide(L)' 'MKHTTEERLAIGKRLYNKELSHKEAMAEYGVSDSSLDKYTQEYKKSQGIPIKDVSSSSKSVNLRSKSISDI' A
#
# COMPACT_ATOMS: atom_id res chain seq x y z
N MET A 1 5.03 -16.68 -1.63
CA MET A 1 4.74 -15.38 -0.99
C MET A 1 3.46 -15.57 -0.18
N LYS A 2 3.44 -15.33 1.14
CA LYS A 2 2.29 -15.64 2.01
C LYS A 2 1.05 -14.76 1.79
N HIS A 3 1.22 -13.56 1.23
CA HIS A 3 0.13 -12.63 0.94
C HIS A 3 0.13 -12.21 -0.53
N THR A 4 -1.06 -12.26 -1.12
CA THR A 4 -1.36 -11.82 -2.48
C THR A 4 -1.30 -10.30 -2.63
N THR A 5 -1.18 -9.80 -3.85
CA THR A 5 -1.13 -8.35 -4.12
C THR A 5 -2.36 -7.62 -3.60
N GLU A 6 -3.55 -8.23 -3.71
CA GLU A 6 -4.79 -7.64 -3.21
C GLU A 6 -4.82 -7.54 -1.68
N GLU A 7 -4.38 -8.57 -0.96
CA GLU A 7 -4.28 -8.53 0.51
C GLU A 7 -3.33 -7.43 0.98
N ARG A 8 -2.19 -7.26 0.31
CA ARG A 8 -1.22 -6.21 0.65
C ARG A 8 -1.83 -4.82 0.51
N LEU A 9 -2.57 -4.59 -0.58
CA LEU A 9 -3.25 -3.32 -0.81
C LEU A 9 -4.37 -3.09 0.21
N ALA A 10 -5.12 -4.13 0.57
CA ALA A 10 -6.17 -4.06 1.59
C ALA A 10 -5.60 -3.71 2.98
N ILE A 11 -4.51 -4.38 3.39
CA ILE A 11 -3.82 -4.11 4.66
C ILE A 11 -3.22 -2.69 4.64
N GLY A 12 -2.54 -2.32 3.55
CA GLY A 12 -1.96 -0.98 3.36
C GLY A 12 -3.00 0.14 3.42
N LYS A 13 -4.20 -0.09 2.87
CA LYS A 13 -5.33 0.85 2.97
C LYS A 13 -5.79 1.04 4.41
N ARG A 14 -5.98 -0.06 5.16
CA ARG A 14 -6.43 0.00 6.56
C ARG A 14 -5.41 0.68 7.47
N LEU A 15 -4.11 0.43 7.26
CA LEU A 15 -3.03 1.15 7.95
C LEU A 15 -3.03 2.65 7.64
N TYR A 16 -3.16 3.01 6.36
CA TYR A 16 -3.20 4.40 5.93
C TYR A 16 -4.38 5.17 6.53
N ASN A 17 -5.56 4.54 6.56
CA ASN A 17 -6.76 5.08 7.18
C ASN A 17 -6.71 5.08 8.73
N LYS A 18 -5.66 4.50 9.33
CA LYS A 18 -5.56 4.24 10.78
C LYS A 18 -6.71 3.39 11.34
N GLU A 19 -7.35 2.60 10.48
CA GLU A 19 -8.37 1.61 10.86
C GLU A 19 -7.74 0.37 11.49
N LEU A 20 -6.46 0.12 11.18
CA LEU A 20 -5.68 -1.00 11.70
C LEU A 20 -4.32 -0.48 12.15
N SER A 21 -3.94 -0.75 13.41
CA SER A 21 -2.63 -0.39 13.92
C SER A 21 -1.54 -1.38 13.47
N HIS A 22 -0.28 -0.95 13.51
CA HIS A 22 0.85 -1.84 13.19
C HIS A 22 0.85 -3.09 14.07
N LYS A 23 0.60 -2.96 15.38
CA LYS A 23 0.55 -4.11 16.30
C LYS A 23 -0.55 -5.11 15.94
N GLU A 24 -1.75 -4.63 15.62
CA GLU A 24 -2.87 -5.49 15.25
C GLU A 24 -2.59 -6.18 13.92
N ALA A 25 -2.05 -5.46 12.94
CA ALA A 25 -1.72 -6.05 11.65
C ALA A 25 -0.62 -7.12 11.75
N MET A 26 0.37 -6.90 12.62
CA MET A 26 1.40 -7.91 12.92
C MET A 26 0.80 -9.16 13.58
N ALA A 27 -0.16 -8.98 14.51
CA ALA A 27 -0.79 -10.09 15.21
C ALA A 27 -1.75 -10.90 14.32
N GLU A 28 -2.57 -10.22 13.50
CA GLU A 28 -3.61 -10.82 12.67
C GLU A 28 -3.02 -11.45 11.40
N TYR A 29 -2.09 -10.77 10.73
CA TYR A 29 -1.54 -11.23 9.45
C TYR A 29 -0.15 -11.87 9.60
N GLY A 30 0.47 -11.81 10.77
CA GLY A 30 1.80 -12.40 11.00
C GLY A 30 2.91 -11.71 10.20
N VAL A 31 2.71 -10.44 9.84
CA VAL A 31 3.64 -9.65 9.03
C VAL A 31 4.57 -8.83 9.90
N SER A 32 5.75 -8.49 9.39
CA SER A 32 6.69 -7.61 10.10
C SER A 32 6.34 -6.14 9.88
N ASP A 33 6.79 -5.29 10.79
CA ASP A 33 6.63 -3.83 10.72
C ASP A 33 7.13 -3.26 9.37
N SER A 34 8.33 -3.68 8.94
CA SER A 34 8.88 -3.31 7.62
C SER A 34 8.03 -3.76 6.42
N SER A 35 7.20 -4.80 6.58
CA SER A 35 6.26 -5.24 5.54
C SER A 35 5.02 -4.36 5.50
N LEU A 36 4.54 -3.89 6.66
CA LEU A 36 3.42 -2.97 6.77
C LEU A 36 3.72 -1.61 6.14
N ASP A 37 4.96 -1.12 6.31
CA ASP A 37 5.43 0.06 5.60
C ASP A 37 5.37 -0.14 4.08
N LYS A 38 5.89 -1.27 3.58
CA LYS A 38 5.82 -1.61 2.14
C LYS A 38 4.39 -1.67 1.64
N TYR A 39 3.48 -2.27 2.39
CA TYR A 39 2.06 -2.37 2.01
C TYR A 39 1.39 -1.00 1.94
N THR A 40 1.71 -0.12 2.89
CA THR A 40 1.23 1.27 2.91
C THR A 40 1.79 2.05 1.72
N GLN A 41 3.06 1.86 1.36
CA GLN A 41 3.66 2.48 0.19
C GLN A 41 3.09 1.92 -1.13
N GLU A 42 2.90 0.60 -1.24
CA GLU A 42 2.23 -0.03 -2.39
C GLU A 42 0.81 0.51 -2.56
N TYR A 43 0.08 0.70 -1.46
CA TYR A 43 -1.25 1.32 -1.48
C TYR A 43 -1.17 2.78 -1.98
N LYS A 44 -0.33 3.63 -1.39
CA LYS A 44 -0.14 5.03 -1.84
C LYS A 44 0.21 5.12 -3.32
N LYS A 45 1.13 4.25 -3.76
CA LYS A 45 1.54 4.14 -5.16
C LYS A 45 0.39 3.71 -6.07
N SER A 46 -0.45 2.76 -5.64
CA SER A 46 -1.64 2.32 -6.38
C SER A 46 -2.68 3.43 -6.55
N GLN A 47 -2.76 4.34 -5.57
CA GLN A 47 -3.66 5.49 -5.57
C GLN A 47 -3.05 6.73 -6.26
N GLY A 48 -1.78 6.66 -6.69
CA GLY A 48 -1.08 7.80 -7.28
C GLY A 48 -0.68 8.89 -6.26
N ILE A 49 -0.70 8.57 -4.97
CA ILE A 49 -0.29 9.50 -3.91
C ILE A 49 1.23 9.65 -3.97
N PRO A 50 1.77 10.88 -4.10
CA PRO A 50 3.20 11.11 -4.08
C PRO A 50 3.79 10.65 -2.75
N ILE A 51 4.62 9.61 -2.80
CA ILE A 51 5.42 9.19 -1.67
C ILE A 51 6.60 10.16 -1.64
N LYS A 52 6.70 10.99 -0.58
CA LYS A 52 7.90 11.79 -0.34
C LYS A 52 9.05 10.83 0.00
N ASP A 53 9.73 10.33 -1.02
CA ASP A 53 10.96 9.58 -0.86
C ASP A 53 12.03 10.54 -0.33
N VAL A 54 12.50 10.31 0.90
CA VAL A 54 13.68 10.98 1.46
C VAL A 54 15.00 10.39 0.91
N SER A 55 14.96 9.58 -0.13
CA SER A 55 16.17 9.14 -0.84
C SER A 55 15.93 9.09 -2.36
N SER A 56 16.46 10.11 -3.03
CA SER A 56 17.04 10.12 -4.37
C SER A 56 16.74 8.96 -5.34
N SER A 57 16.27 9.36 -6.52
CA SER A 57 16.47 8.74 -7.84
C SER A 57 15.38 7.79 -8.36
N SER A 58 14.60 8.36 -9.28
CA SER A 58 14.10 7.76 -10.52
C SER A 58 13.45 6.36 -10.47
N LYS A 59 12.11 6.34 -10.46
CA LYS A 59 11.34 5.52 -11.42
C LYS A 59 9.89 5.99 -11.49
N SER A 60 9.58 6.55 -12.65
CA SER A 60 8.25 6.72 -13.24
C SER A 60 7.28 5.61 -12.83
N VAL A 61 6.10 5.99 -12.35
CA VAL A 61 4.92 5.12 -12.43
C VAL A 61 3.80 5.83 -13.17
N ASN A 62 3.55 5.26 -14.34
CA ASN A 62 2.45 5.48 -15.23
C ASN A 62 1.12 5.36 -14.46
N LEU A 63 0.43 6.49 -14.29
CA LEU A 63 -0.93 6.58 -13.74
C LEU A 63 -1.89 5.95 -14.76
N ARG A 64 -2.01 4.61 -14.73
CA ARG A 64 -2.98 3.91 -15.56
C ARG A 64 -4.37 4.08 -14.94
N SER A 65 -5.03 5.14 -15.39
CA SER A 65 -6.48 5.26 -15.60
C SER A 65 -7.29 4.00 -15.28
N LYS A 66 -8.10 4.06 -14.21
CA LYS A 66 -9.39 3.38 -14.24
C LYS A 66 -10.39 4.39 -14.77
N SER A 67 -10.63 4.27 -16.07
CA SER A 67 -11.84 4.75 -16.74
C SER A 67 -13.02 4.32 -15.89
N ILE A 68 -13.81 5.28 -15.40
CA ILE A 68 -15.19 5.04 -15.02
C ILE A 68 -15.86 4.66 -16.34
N SER A 69 -16.04 3.36 -16.57
CA SER A 69 -16.82 2.86 -17.68
C SER A 69 -18.28 3.17 -17.42
N ASP A 70 -18.89 3.83 -18.40
CA ASP A 70 -20.32 4.03 -18.59
C ASP A 70 -21.17 2.85 -18.09
N ILE A 71 -22.26 3.17 -17.39
CA ILE A 71 -23.67 2.78 -17.64
C ILE A 71 -24.56 3.61 -16.71
#